data_AF-A0A8M1GQV0-F1
#
_entry.id   AF-A0A8M1GQV0-F1
#
_cell.length_a   1.000
_cell.length_b   1.000
_cell.length_c   1.000
_cell.angle_alpha   90.00
_cell.angle_beta   90.00
_cell.angle_gamma   90.00
#
_symmetry.space_group_name_H-M   'P 1'
#
loop_
_entity.id
_entity.type
_entity.pdbx_description
1 polymer ?
#
loop_
_entity_poly.entity_id
_entity_poly.type
_entity_poly.pdbx_seq_one_letter_code
_entity_poly.pdbx_strand_id
1 'polypeptide(L)'
;MLSSVRLIPRAVWLVHSPICSSSRSFMDLKVLLSSLNDFASLSLAESWDNVGLLVEPSPPHTVHTLFLTNDLTEKVMEEALQKKADLILSYHPPIFRPLKHITWKTWKERLVIRALENRVGIYSPHTAYDAAPQGVNSWLAKGLGVCTSRPIHPSKAPKYPTVGTHRVEFSVNCTEDPDKVISAVKEIADVSVTSFSTRTDDEEQTRISLNCSQEALIQVVNFLSQSRQFYQKTEILSLEKPLLLHTGMGRLCTLDESVSLATMIERIKSHLKLSHVRLALGVGRTLESPVKVVALCAGSGSTVLQGTEADLYLTEPSMQEVFNKHE
;
A
#
# COMPACT_ATOMS: atom_id res chain seq x y z
N MET A 1 33.86 33.14 18.82
CA MET A 1 34.04 31.96 17.93
C MET A 1 32.83 31.86 17.02
N LEU A 2 32.96 32.29 15.77
CA LEU A 2 31.93 32.22 14.74
C LEU A 2 32.01 30.83 14.07
N SER A 3 30.94 30.04 14.10
CA SER A 3 30.89 28.76 13.39
C SER A 3 30.63 29.01 11.90
N SER A 4 31.48 28.45 11.05
CA SER A 4 31.35 28.52 9.60
C SER A 4 30.67 27.24 9.11
N VAL A 5 29.42 27.35 8.69
CA VAL A 5 28.71 26.26 7.98
C VAL A 5 29.04 26.41 6.49
N ARG A 6 29.80 25.46 5.93
CA ARG A 6 30.03 25.35 4.49
C ARG A 6 28.87 24.60 3.84
N LEU A 7 28.10 25.30 3.02
CA LEU A 7 27.16 24.68 2.07
C LEU A 7 27.96 24.14 0.88
N ILE A 8 27.93 22.82 0.69
CA ILE A 8 28.50 22.16 -0.49
C ILE A 8 27.42 22.17 -1.58
N PRO A 9 27.67 22.73 -2.79
CA PRO A 9 26.71 22.67 -3.88
C PRO A 9 26.57 21.22 -4.36
N ARG A 10 25.38 20.63 -4.20
CA ARG A 10 25.01 19.41 -4.94
C ARG A 10 24.67 19.82 -6.37
N ALA A 11 25.54 19.49 -7.32
CA ALA A 11 25.20 19.53 -8.73
C ALA A 11 24.08 18.52 -8.98
N VAL A 12 22.87 19.01 -9.24
CA VAL A 12 21.77 18.20 -9.74
C VAL A 12 22.10 17.87 -11.18
N TRP A 13 22.49 16.63 -11.45
CA TRP A 13 22.61 16.13 -12.81
C TRP A 13 21.21 16.03 -13.41
N LEU A 14 20.84 17.06 -14.17
CA LEU A 14 19.78 16.95 -15.17
C LEU A 14 20.22 15.90 -16.17
N VAL A 15 19.73 14.66 -15.98
CA VAL A 15 19.83 13.60 -16.97
C VAL A 15 19.06 14.09 -18.19
N HIS A 16 19.78 14.68 -19.13
CA HIS A 16 19.28 14.95 -20.46
C HIS A 16 18.84 13.60 -21.02
N SER A 17 17.54 13.46 -21.26
CA SER A 17 16.98 12.29 -21.93
C SER A 17 17.71 12.12 -23.26
N PRO A 18 18.52 11.08 -23.44
CA PRO A 18 19.06 10.80 -24.76
C PRO A 18 17.88 10.35 -25.61
N ILE A 19 17.79 10.93 -26.79
CA ILE A 19 16.90 10.56 -27.89
C ILE A 19 16.76 9.03 -27.91
N CYS A 20 15.55 8.55 -27.60
CA CYS A 20 15.26 7.13 -27.49
C CYS A 20 15.35 6.50 -28.88
N SER A 21 16.50 5.91 -29.21
CA SER A 21 16.56 4.94 -30.29
C SER A 21 15.63 3.79 -29.90
N SER A 22 14.61 3.52 -30.70
CA SER A 22 13.61 2.49 -30.45
C SER A 22 14.21 1.08 -30.58
N SER A 23 15.04 0.66 -29.62
CA SER A 23 15.30 -0.75 -29.39
C SER A 23 14.08 -1.31 -28.68
N ARG A 24 13.31 -2.17 -29.35
CA ARG A 24 12.26 -2.95 -28.68
C ARG A 24 12.96 -3.89 -27.70
N SER A 25 13.05 -3.47 -26.45
CA SER A 25 13.56 -4.30 -25.36
C SER A 25 12.51 -5.37 -25.06
N PHE A 26 12.88 -6.63 -25.28
CA PHE A 26 12.07 -7.78 -24.90
C PHE A 26 12.32 -8.10 -23.43
N MET A 27 11.28 -8.41 -22.66
CA MET A 27 11.42 -8.82 -21.26
C MET A 27 10.86 -10.22 -21.05
N ASP A 28 11.57 -11.03 -20.28
CA ASP A 28 11.00 -12.23 -19.69
C ASP A 28 9.83 -11.85 -18.78
N LEU A 29 8.75 -12.64 -18.81
CA LEU A 29 7.54 -12.38 -18.04
C LEU A 29 7.85 -12.18 -16.54
N LYS A 30 8.73 -12.99 -15.94
CA LYS A 30 9.04 -12.88 -14.50
C LYS A 30 9.75 -11.58 -14.18
N VAL A 31 10.66 -11.13 -15.05
CA VAL A 31 11.36 -9.85 -14.91
C VAL A 31 10.36 -8.70 -14.99
N LEU A 32 9.45 -8.73 -15.97
CA LEU A 32 8.41 -7.71 -16.10
C LEU A 32 7.49 -7.68 -14.87
N LEU A 33 7.05 -8.83 -14.38
CA LEU A 33 6.22 -8.92 -13.17
C LEU A 33 6.94 -8.38 -11.93
N SER A 34 8.25 -8.61 -11.79
CA SER A 34 9.05 -8.01 -10.73
C SER A 34 9.05 -6.48 -10.84
N SER A 35 9.26 -5.93 -12.04
CA SER A 35 9.22 -4.46 -12.24
C SER A 35 7.84 -3.86 -11.97
N LEU A 36 6.76 -4.55 -12.33
CA LEU A 36 5.39 -4.12 -12.00
C LEU A 36 5.15 -4.14 -10.48
N ASN A 37 5.68 -5.15 -9.78
CA ASN A 37 5.61 -5.23 -8.32
C ASN A 37 6.50 -4.18 -7.62
N ASP A 38 7.64 -3.80 -8.21
CA ASP A 38 8.48 -2.71 -7.69
C ASP A 38 7.77 -1.35 -7.84
N PHE A 39 6.98 -1.17 -8.90
CA PHE A 39 6.15 0.01 -9.07
C PHE A 39 5.03 0.06 -8.01
N ALA A 40 4.28 -1.02 -7.83
CA ALA A 40 3.30 -1.14 -6.76
C ALA A 40 3.27 -2.57 -6.24
N SER A 41 3.79 -2.76 -5.02
CA SER A 41 3.83 -4.08 -4.40
C SER A 41 2.42 -4.63 -4.25
N LEU A 42 2.20 -5.87 -4.70
CA LEU A 42 0.92 -6.56 -4.54
C LEU A 42 0.54 -6.72 -3.06
N SER A 43 1.51 -6.64 -2.14
CA SER A 43 1.24 -6.63 -0.69
C SER A 43 0.48 -5.40 -0.19
N LEU A 44 0.31 -4.38 -1.04
CA LEU A 44 -0.46 -3.18 -0.73
C LEU A 44 -1.95 -3.34 -1.04
N ALA A 45 -2.33 -4.38 -1.78
CA ALA A 45 -3.72 -4.66 -2.11
C ALA A 45 -4.55 -4.94 -0.86
N GLU A 46 -5.83 -4.65 -0.96
CA GLU A 46 -6.81 -5.01 0.07
C GLU A 46 -6.91 -6.53 0.22
N SER A 47 -7.17 -6.98 1.45
CA SER A 47 -7.17 -8.43 1.78
C SER A 47 -8.23 -9.25 1.05
N TRP A 48 -9.30 -8.62 0.55
CA TRP A 48 -10.37 -9.26 -0.20
C TRP A 48 -10.11 -9.33 -1.71
N ASP A 49 -9.06 -8.66 -2.19
CA ASP A 49 -8.83 -8.45 -3.61
C ASP A 49 -8.15 -9.64 -4.30
N ASN A 50 -8.25 -9.72 -5.63
CA ASN A 50 -7.57 -10.73 -6.43
C ASN A 50 -6.62 -10.07 -7.43
N VAL A 51 -5.38 -9.83 -6.99
CA VAL A 51 -4.35 -9.11 -7.72
C VAL A 51 -3.20 -10.02 -8.18
N GLY A 52 -2.37 -9.53 -9.09
CA GLY A 52 -1.22 -10.22 -9.62
C GLY A 52 -1.46 -10.88 -10.97
N LEU A 53 -0.69 -11.92 -11.29
CA LEU A 53 -0.82 -12.68 -12.53
C LEU A 53 -2.00 -13.66 -12.38
N LEU A 54 -3.10 -13.36 -13.06
CA LEU A 54 -4.36 -14.11 -12.99
C LEU A 54 -4.44 -15.24 -14.02
N VAL A 55 -3.80 -15.05 -15.19
CA VAL A 55 -3.64 -16.08 -16.20
C VAL A 55 -2.17 -16.09 -16.62
N GLU A 56 -1.49 -17.19 -16.35
CA GLU A 56 -0.09 -17.38 -16.72
C GLU A 56 0.00 -18.16 -18.05
N PRO A 57 0.66 -17.60 -19.08
CA PRO A 57 0.96 -18.33 -20.30
C PRO A 57 2.10 -19.33 -20.07
N SER A 58 2.13 -20.43 -20.83
CA SER A 58 3.13 -21.49 -20.63
C SER A 58 4.57 -20.98 -20.78
N PRO A 59 5.48 -21.26 -19.82
CA PRO A 59 6.88 -20.83 -19.89
C PRO A 59 7.68 -21.63 -20.93
N PRO A 60 8.78 -21.07 -21.47
CA PRO A 60 9.23 -19.69 -21.30
C PRO A 60 8.32 -18.70 -22.03
N HIS A 61 8.12 -17.50 -21.47
CA HIS A 61 7.25 -16.48 -22.05
C HIS A 61 7.94 -15.13 -22.11
N THR A 62 8.11 -14.62 -23.32
CA THR A 62 8.70 -13.30 -23.58
C THR A 62 7.59 -12.32 -23.92
N VAL A 63 7.62 -11.15 -23.27
CA VAL A 63 6.66 -10.08 -23.51
C VAL A 63 7.27 -9.06 -24.47
N HIS A 64 6.70 -8.98 -25.67
CA HIS A 64 7.01 -7.97 -26.69
C HIS A 64 6.00 -6.81 -26.62
N THR A 65 4.75 -7.11 -26.32
CA THR A 65 3.64 -6.17 -26.28
C THR A 65 2.86 -6.32 -24.97
N LEU A 66 2.91 -5.28 -24.14
CA LEU A 66 2.05 -5.11 -22.97
C LEU A 66 0.83 -4.25 -23.35
N PHE A 67 -0.37 -4.82 -23.23
CA PHE A 67 -1.63 -4.11 -23.49
C PHE A 67 -2.25 -3.65 -22.17
N LEU A 68 -2.60 -2.37 -22.06
CA LEU A 68 -3.19 -1.79 -20.84
C LEU A 68 -4.69 -1.55 -21.04
N THR A 69 -5.52 -1.92 -20.07
CA THR A 69 -6.95 -1.61 -20.06
C THR A 69 -7.46 -1.37 -18.65
N ASN A 70 -8.57 -0.63 -18.52
CA ASN A 70 -9.31 -0.56 -17.26
C ASN A 70 -10.11 -1.85 -17.03
N ASP A 71 -10.90 -2.23 -18.03
CA ASP A 71 -11.79 -3.39 -18.02
C ASP A 71 -11.50 -4.31 -19.20
N LEU A 72 -11.18 -5.57 -18.93
CA LEU A 72 -11.02 -6.58 -19.96
C LEU A 72 -12.39 -7.18 -20.34
N THR A 73 -13.07 -6.56 -21.31
CA THR A 73 -14.28 -7.12 -21.94
C THR A 73 -13.93 -8.01 -23.14
N GLU A 74 -14.89 -8.76 -23.69
CA GLU A 74 -14.66 -9.60 -24.88
C GLU A 74 -14.19 -8.79 -26.10
N LYS A 75 -14.72 -7.57 -26.28
CA LYS A 75 -14.30 -6.66 -27.37
C LYS A 75 -12.87 -6.16 -27.16
N VAL A 76 -12.51 -5.84 -25.92
CA VAL A 76 -11.14 -5.40 -25.57
C VAL A 76 -10.15 -6.55 -25.69
N MET A 77 -10.55 -7.77 -25.35
CA MET A 77 -9.73 -8.97 -25.61
C MET A 77 -9.45 -9.12 -27.12
N GLU A 78 -10.47 -8.97 -27.97
CA GLU A 78 -10.27 -9.03 -29.41
C GLU A 78 -9.32 -7.93 -29.93
N GLU A 79 -9.45 -6.71 -29.42
CA GLU A 79 -8.49 -5.63 -29.70
C GLU A 79 -7.06 -6.01 -29.27
N ALA A 80 -6.89 -6.52 -28.04
CA ALA A 80 -5.57 -6.92 -27.53
C ALA A 80 -4.92 -8.02 -28.39
N LEU A 81 -5.71 -9.00 -28.84
CA LEU A 81 -5.24 -10.05 -29.75
C LEU A 81 -4.86 -9.48 -31.13
N GLN A 82 -5.66 -8.59 -31.69
CA GLN A 82 -5.33 -7.90 -32.96
C GLN A 82 -4.03 -7.09 -32.84
N LYS A 83 -3.77 -6.50 -31.66
CA LYS A 83 -2.52 -5.79 -31.35
C LYS A 83 -1.35 -6.71 -31.00
N LYS A 84 -1.55 -8.04 -31.01
CA LYS A 84 -0.52 -9.05 -30.67
C LYS A 84 0.04 -8.83 -29.26
N ALA A 85 -0.84 -8.63 -28.29
CA ALA A 85 -0.47 -8.55 -26.88
C ALA A 85 0.07 -9.90 -26.39
N ASP A 86 1.18 -9.88 -25.64
CA ASP A 86 1.71 -11.06 -24.94
C ASP A 86 1.32 -11.07 -23.46
N LEU A 87 1.03 -9.89 -22.91
CA LEU A 87 0.51 -9.67 -21.57
C LEU A 87 -0.53 -8.56 -21.61
N ILE A 88 -1.67 -8.78 -20.97
CA ILE A 88 -2.70 -7.77 -20.73
C ILE A 88 -2.63 -7.36 -19.25
N LEU A 89 -2.42 -6.08 -18.99
CA LEU A 89 -2.62 -5.47 -17.67
C LEU A 89 -4.01 -4.85 -17.65
N SER A 90 -4.93 -5.51 -16.93
CA SER A 90 -6.29 -5.03 -16.70
C SER A 90 -6.35 -4.41 -15.30
N TYR A 91 -6.82 -3.18 -15.17
CA TYR A 91 -6.96 -2.54 -13.85
C TYR A 91 -7.92 -3.32 -12.95
N HIS A 92 -9.12 -3.60 -13.46
CA HIS A 92 -10.09 -4.46 -12.78
C HIS A 92 -9.78 -5.93 -13.09
N PRO A 93 -9.77 -6.82 -12.09
CA PRO A 93 -9.47 -8.23 -12.28
C PRO A 93 -10.64 -8.93 -12.99
N PRO A 94 -10.46 -9.47 -14.22
CA PRO A 94 -11.53 -10.20 -14.90
C PRO A 94 -11.93 -11.46 -14.11
N ILE A 95 -10.96 -12.11 -13.45
CA ILE A 95 -11.16 -13.16 -12.45
C ILE A 95 -11.23 -12.49 -11.07
N PHE A 96 -12.39 -11.97 -10.69
CA PHE A 96 -12.57 -11.36 -9.35
C PHE A 96 -12.96 -12.39 -8.28
N ARG A 97 -13.64 -13.47 -8.68
CA ARG A 97 -14.00 -14.59 -7.81
C ARG A 97 -13.40 -15.89 -8.38
N PRO A 98 -13.05 -16.87 -7.53
CA PRO A 98 -12.54 -18.15 -8.00
C PRO A 98 -13.49 -18.82 -9.00
N LEU A 99 -12.96 -19.21 -10.16
CA LEU A 99 -13.69 -19.97 -11.17
C LEU A 99 -13.65 -21.46 -10.81
N LYS A 100 -14.81 -22.09 -10.64
CA LYS A 100 -14.91 -23.54 -10.38
C LYS A 100 -14.73 -24.38 -11.65
N HIS A 101 -15.01 -23.79 -12.80
CA HIS A 101 -14.90 -24.40 -14.13
C HIS A 101 -14.42 -23.34 -15.14
N ILE A 102 -13.79 -23.80 -16.22
CA ILE A 102 -13.38 -22.97 -17.36
C ILE A 102 -13.99 -23.59 -18.61
N THR A 103 -15.10 -23.03 -19.07
CA THR A 103 -15.91 -23.48 -20.20
C THR A 103 -16.34 -22.30 -21.07
N TRP A 104 -16.93 -22.54 -22.23
CA TRP A 104 -17.42 -21.45 -23.10
C TRP A 104 -18.71 -20.77 -22.59
N LYS A 105 -19.22 -21.14 -21.41
CA LYS A 105 -20.54 -20.72 -20.91
C LYS A 105 -20.61 -19.25 -20.53
N THR A 106 -19.65 -18.75 -19.76
CA THR A 106 -19.65 -17.35 -19.28
C THR A 106 -18.58 -16.53 -20.00
N TRP A 107 -18.83 -15.22 -20.15
CA TRP A 107 -17.88 -14.33 -20.82
C TRP A 107 -16.52 -14.28 -20.09
N LYS A 108 -16.51 -14.34 -18.75
CA LYS A 108 -15.27 -14.38 -17.96
C LYS A 108 -14.45 -15.65 -18.22
N GLU A 109 -15.10 -16.81 -18.28
CA GLU A 109 -14.42 -18.06 -18.64
C GLU A 109 -13.89 -18.01 -20.08
N ARG A 110 -14.66 -17.45 -21.03
CA ARG A 110 -14.21 -17.26 -22.41
C ARG A 110 -13.00 -16.34 -22.54
N LEU A 111 -12.88 -15.31 -21.70
CA LEU A 111 -11.66 -14.49 -21.65
C LEU A 111 -10.44 -15.31 -21.26
N VAL A 112 -10.57 -16.17 -20.24
CA VAL A 112 -9.48 -17.06 -19.81
C VAL A 112 -9.13 -18.05 -20.92
N ILE A 113 -10.13 -18.69 -21.53
CA ILE A 113 -9.92 -19.62 -22.65
C ILE A 113 -9.18 -18.93 -23.79
N ARG A 114 -9.66 -17.77 -24.25
CA ARG A 114 -9.01 -17.01 -25.33
C ARG A 114 -7.59 -16.60 -24.98
N ALA A 115 -7.35 -16.15 -23.75
CA ALA A 115 -6.01 -15.80 -23.30
C ALA A 115 -5.07 -17.01 -23.36
N LEU A 116 -5.50 -18.17 -22.87
CA LEU A 116 -4.71 -19.41 -22.91
C LEU A 116 -4.47 -19.92 -24.34
N GLU A 117 -5.51 -19.97 -25.18
CA GLU A 117 -5.44 -20.41 -26.58
C GLU A 117 -4.49 -19.54 -27.41
N ASN A 118 -4.40 -18.24 -27.08
CA ASN A 118 -3.51 -17.29 -27.76
C ASN A 118 -2.19 -17.04 -27.00
N ARG A 119 -1.96 -17.76 -25.90
CA ARG A 119 -0.77 -17.66 -25.06
C ARG A 119 -0.50 -16.24 -24.55
N VAL A 120 -1.54 -15.54 -24.12
CA VAL A 120 -1.51 -14.18 -23.57
C VAL A 120 -1.68 -14.23 -22.06
N GLY A 121 -0.79 -13.58 -21.32
CA GLY A 121 -0.94 -13.44 -19.87
C GLY A 121 -1.99 -12.39 -19.50
N ILE A 122 -2.59 -12.52 -18.30
CA ILE A 122 -3.46 -11.49 -17.72
C ILE A 122 -2.93 -11.15 -16.33
N TYR A 123 -2.59 -9.88 -16.11
CA TYR A 123 -2.16 -9.34 -14.83
C TYR A 123 -3.13 -8.23 -14.38
N SER A 124 -3.41 -8.16 -13.08
CA SER A 124 -4.28 -7.14 -12.50
C SER A 124 -3.72 -6.57 -11.21
N PRO A 125 -3.38 -5.27 -11.14
CA PRO A 125 -2.88 -4.68 -9.90
C PRO A 125 -3.97 -4.14 -8.97
N HIS A 126 -5.11 -3.72 -9.53
CA HIS A 126 -6.30 -3.22 -8.83
C HIS A 126 -5.99 -2.37 -7.58
N THR A 127 -6.41 -2.79 -6.38
CA THR A 127 -6.24 -1.98 -5.16
C THR A 127 -4.78 -1.74 -4.76
N ALA A 128 -3.82 -2.55 -5.21
CA ALA A 128 -2.40 -2.25 -5.00
C ALA A 128 -1.99 -0.93 -5.69
N TYR A 129 -2.56 -0.66 -6.87
CA TYR A 129 -2.35 0.60 -7.58
C TYR A 129 -3.16 1.75 -6.98
N ASP A 130 -4.29 1.49 -6.33
CA ASP A 130 -4.99 2.52 -5.54
C ASP A 130 -4.17 2.96 -4.32
N ALA A 131 -3.52 2.00 -3.67
CA ALA A 131 -2.77 2.22 -2.44
C ALA A 131 -1.39 2.85 -2.67
N ALA A 132 -0.75 2.56 -3.82
CA ALA A 132 0.60 2.99 -4.14
C ALA A 132 0.81 4.51 -3.99
N PRO A 133 2.01 4.98 -3.56
CA PRO A 133 2.24 6.40 -3.31
C PRO A 133 2.13 7.26 -4.57
N GLN A 134 2.46 6.71 -5.74
CA GLN A 134 2.27 7.30 -7.07
C GLN A 134 1.04 6.75 -7.82
N GLY A 135 0.15 6.08 -7.08
CA GLY A 135 -1.02 5.35 -7.58
C GLY A 135 -2.19 6.22 -8.02
N VAL A 136 -3.33 5.58 -8.26
CA VAL A 136 -4.55 6.21 -8.83
C VAL A 136 -5.04 7.35 -7.94
N ASN A 137 -5.18 7.12 -6.64
CA ASN A 137 -5.66 8.15 -5.71
C ASN A 137 -4.70 9.35 -5.63
N SER A 138 -3.38 9.10 -5.68
CA SER A 138 -2.38 10.17 -5.70
C SER A 138 -2.40 10.94 -7.03
N TRP A 139 -2.68 10.27 -8.15
CA TRP A 139 -2.87 10.93 -9.44
C TRP A 139 -4.14 11.82 -9.42
N LEU A 140 -5.27 11.31 -8.92
CA LEU A 140 -6.52 12.07 -8.77
C LEU A 140 -6.35 13.33 -7.91
N ALA A 141 -5.59 13.22 -6.81
CA ALA A 141 -5.31 14.36 -5.93
C ALA A 141 -4.64 15.53 -6.65
N LYS A 142 -3.84 15.28 -7.69
CA LYS A 142 -3.19 16.34 -8.50
C LYS A 142 -4.23 17.23 -9.20
N GLY A 143 -5.41 16.69 -9.47
CA GLY A 143 -6.52 17.43 -10.06
C GLY A 143 -7.15 18.46 -9.14
N LEU A 144 -6.90 18.41 -7.82
CA LEU A 144 -7.51 19.34 -6.86
C LEU A 144 -6.78 20.69 -6.78
N GLY A 145 -5.54 20.75 -7.28
CA GLY A 145 -4.62 21.88 -7.13
C GLY A 145 -3.52 21.61 -6.11
N VAL A 146 -2.80 22.65 -5.70
CA VAL A 146 -1.73 22.55 -4.69
C VAL A 146 -2.35 22.20 -3.34
N CYS A 147 -1.94 21.07 -2.78
CA CYS A 147 -2.42 20.58 -1.50
C CYS A 147 -1.42 19.65 -0.83
N THR A 148 -1.54 19.52 0.48
CA THR A 148 -0.95 18.42 1.22
C THR A 148 -1.86 17.21 1.13
N SER A 149 -1.29 16.01 0.95
CA SER A 149 -2.06 14.77 0.75
C SER A 149 -1.52 13.63 1.59
N ARG A 150 -2.41 12.95 2.30
CA ARG A 150 -2.11 11.77 3.12
C ARG A 150 -3.13 10.65 2.87
N PRO A 151 -2.75 9.37 3.00
CA PRO A 151 -3.70 8.26 2.95
C PRO A 151 -4.77 8.39 4.05
N ILE A 152 -6.00 7.95 3.75
CA ILE A 152 -7.07 7.84 4.76
C ILE A 152 -6.88 6.55 5.55
N HIS A 153 -6.64 5.43 4.87
CA HIS A 153 -6.22 4.17 5.48
C HIS A 153 -4.77 3.85 5.10
N PRO A 154 -3.79 4.21 5.95
CA PRO A 154 -2.38 4.00 5.66
C PRO A 154 -2.00 2.51 5.64
N SER A 155 -1.21 2.10 4.65
CA SER A 155 -0.66 0.74 4.58
C SER A 155 0.45 0.56 5.62
N LYS A 156 0.58 -0.65 6.16
CA LYS A 156 1.71 -1.03 7.04
C LYS A 156 2.87 -1.57 6.20
N ALA A 157 4.10 -1.40 6.69
CA ALA A 157 5.28 -1.96 6.07
C ALA A 157 5.19 -3.49 5.99
N PRO A 158 5.75 -4.15 4.96
CA PRO A 158 5.63 -5.59 4.80
C PRO A 158 6.33 -6.36 5.94
N LYS A 159 7.40 -5.79 6.50
CA LYS A 159 8.22 -6.39 7.57
C LYS A 159 8.29 -5.47 8.79
N TYR A 160 8.57 -6.06 9.95
CA TYR A 160 8.87 -5.33 11.18
C TYR A 160 10.22 -4.62 11.07
N PRO A 161 10.44 -3.49 11.78
CA PRO A 161 11.73 -2.80 11.81
C PRO A 161 12.83 -3.65 12.45
N THR A 162 12.44 -4.58 13.32
CA THR A 162 13.31 -5.51 14.04
C THR A 162 12.89 -6.93 13.76
N VAL A 163 13.74 -7.90 14.12
CA VAL A 163 13.38 -9.33 14.12
C VAL A 163 12.25 -9.55 15.13
N GLY A 164 11.25 -10.35 14.75
CA GLY A 164 10.15 -10.73 15.65
C GLY A 164 8.93 -9.80 15.63
N THR A 165 7.87 -10.25 16.30
CA THR A 165 6.56 -9.58 16.40
C THR A 165 6.25 -9.11 17.82
N HIS A 166 7.09 -9.47 18.80
CA HIS A 166 6.93 -9.11 20.21
C HIS A 166 8.23 -8.56 20.77
N ARG A 167 8.11 -7.71 21.78
CA ARG A 167 9.20 -7.27 22.63
C ARG A 167 8.93 -7.71 24.07
N VAL A 168 9.92 -8.35 24.69
CA VAL A 168 9.88 -8.73 26.09
C VAL A 168 10.92 -7.91 26.83
N GLU A 169 10.50 -7.19 27.86
CA GLU A 169 11.36 -6.36 28.69
C GLU A 169 11.31 -6.83 30.14
N PHE A 170 12.46 -7.01 30.74
CA PHE A 170 12.58 -7.39 32.15
C PHE A 170 13.87 -6.84 32.75
N SER A 171 13.89 -6.66 34.08
CA SER A 171 15.06 -6.18 34.82
C SER A 171 15.70 -7.32 35.61
N VAL A 172 17.03 -7.33 35.64
CA VAL A 172 17.87 -8.23 36.44
C VAL A 172 18.66 -7.39 37.45
N ASN A 173 18.72 -7.85 38.70
CA ASN A 173 19.49 -7.17 39.74
C ASN A 173 21.00 -7.46 39.61
N CYS A 174 21.86 -6.48 39.89
CA CYS A 174 23.33 -6.60 39.73
C CYS A 174 24.02 -7.65 40.62
N THR A 175 23.34 -8.26 41.59
CA THR A 175 23.86 -9.38 42.38
C THR A 175 23.93 -10.69 41.61
N GLU A 176 23.33 -10.73 40.42
CA GLU A 176 23.21 -11.89 39.55
C GLU A 176 24.04 -11.70 38.28
N ASP A 177 24.23 -12.78 37.51
CA ASP A 177 25.06 -12.80 36.30
C ASP A 177 24.17 -12.55 35.06
N PRO A 178 23.96 -11.30 34.63
CA PRO A 178 23.09 -10.97 33.50
C PRO A 178 23.59 -11.61 32.20
N ASP A 179 24.89 -11.90 32.08
CA ASP A 179 25.46 -12.50 30.88
C ASP A 179 24.99 -13.96 30.70
N LYS A 180 24.79 -14.71 31.78
CA LYS A 180 24.18 -16.05 31.72
C LYS A 180 22.75 -16.01 31.22
N VAL A 181 21.96 -15.05 31.71
CA VAL A 181 20.57 -14.86 31.28
C VAL A 181 20.52 -14.48 29.81
N ILE A 182 21.33 -13.51 29.40
CA ILE A 182 21.42 -13.05 28.01
C ILE A 182 21.84 -14.22 27.10
N SER A 183 22.79 -15.05 27.52
CA SER A 183 23.26 -16.21 26.75
C SER A 183 22.16 -17.26 26.58
N ALA A 184 21.46 -17.63 27.64
CA ALA A 184 20.37 -18.61 27.58
C ALA A 184 19.21 -18.15 26.68
N VAL A 185 18.89 -16.85 26.73
CA VAL A 185 17.83 -16.28 25.88
C VAL A 185 18.26 -16.17 24.41
N LYS A 186 19.55 -15.91 24.13
CA LYS A 186 20.10 -15.84 22.77
C LYS A 186 20.13 -17.20 22.06
N GLU A 187 20.11 -18.32 22.80
CA GLU A 187 20.03 -19.66 22.21
C GLU A 187 18.65 -19.97 21.62
N ILE A 188 17.62 -19.21 21.99
CA ILE A 188 16.28 -19.33 21.42
C ILE A 188 16.30 -18.75 19.99
N ALA A 189 15.91 -19.56 19.01
CA ALA A 189 15.81 -19.14 17.62
C ALA A 189 14.85 -17.94 17.46
N ASP A 190 15.12 -17.07 16.48
CA ASP A 190 14.33 -15.86 16.20
C ASP A 190 14.23 -14.85 17.35
N VAL A 191 15.23 -14.82 18.23
CA VAL A 191 15.36 -13.80 19.29
C VAL A 191 16.52 -12.85 19.00
N SER A 192 16.27 -11.55 19.11
CA SER A 192 17.31 -10.52 19.14
C SER A 192 17.32 -9.84 20.51
N VAL A 193 18.45 -9.85 21.22
CA VAL A 193 18.57 -9.29 22.58
C VAL A 193 19.38 -8.00 22.58
N THR A 194 18.90 -7.00 23.30
CA THR A 194 19.61 -5.77 23.66
C THR A 194 19.54 -5.57 25.17
N SER A 195 20.62 -5.11 25.80
CA SER A 195 20.64 -4.82 27.23
C SER A 195 21.22 -3.44 27.48
N PHE A 196 20.76 -2.79 28.53
CA PHE A 196 21.29 -1.52 29.01
C PHE A 196 21.19 -1.44 30.53
N SER A 197 22.24 -0.93 31.16
CA SER A 197 22.29 -0.76 32.61
C SER A 197 21.55 0.52 33.01
N THR A 198 20.71 0.44 34.04
CA THR A 198 19.91 1.54 34.59
C THR A 198 20.10 1.61 36.09
N ARG A 199 20.15 2.83 36.66
CA ARG A 199 20.13 3.03 38.11
C ARG A 199 18.73 3.50 38.52
N THR A 200 18.10 2.76 39.42
CA THR A 200 16.79 3.09 39.99
C THR A 200 16.89 2.95 41.50
N ASP A 201 16.51 3.99 42.25
CA ASP A 201 16.48 4.00 43.72
C ASP A 201 17.78 3.52 44.39
N ASP A 202 18.94 4.01 43.92
CA ASP A 202 20.30 3.66 44.39
C ASP A 202 20.77 2.20 44.17
N GLU A 203 19.99 1.38 43.47
CA GLU A 203 20.40 0.04 43.02
C GLU A 203 20.68 0.01 41.51
N GLU A 204 21.79 -0.64 41.12
CA GLU A 204 22.12 -0.88 39.72
C GLU A 204 21.35 -2.11 39.22
N GLN A 205 20.57 -1.93 38.16
CA GLN A 205 19.81 -2.99 37.50
C GLN A 205 20.16 -3.03 36.02
N THR A 206 20.14 -4.22 35.43
CA THR A 206 20.29 -4.39 33.99
C THR A 206 18.92 -4.63 33.38
N ARG A 207 18.43 -3.70 32.55
CA ARG A 207 17.21 -3.90 31.76
C ARG A 207 17.57 -4.66 30.49
N ILE A 208 16.92 -5.79 30.30
CA ILE A 208 17.04 -6.63 29.11
C ILE A 208 15.79 -6.44 28.28
N SER A 209 15.98 -6.08 27.01
CA SER A 209 14.93 -5.91 26.00
C SER A 209 15.23 -6.82 24.82
N LEU A 210 14.38 -7.81 24.59
CA LEU A 210 14.51 -8.73 23.46
C LEU A 210 13.31 -8.61 22.53
N ASN A 211 13.54 -8.74 21.23
CA ASN A 211 12.47 -8.93 20.25
C ASN A 211 12.44 -10.39 19.81
N CYS A 212 11.25 -10.95 19.61
CA CYS A 212 11.06 -12.37 19.29
C CYS A 212 9.81 -12.62 18.43
N SER A 213 9.78 -13.74 17.69
CA SER A 213 8.56 -14.22 17.01
C SER A 213 7.47 -14.65 18.00
N GLN A 214 6.26 -14.93 17.51
CA GLN A 214 5.19 -15.49 18.35
C GLN A 214 5.59 -16.86 18.92
N GLU A 215 6.27 -17.69 18.12
CA GLU A 215 6.74 -19.02 18.50
C GLU A 215 7.84 -18.92 19.57
N ALA A 216 8.80 -18.01 19.38
CA ALA A 216 9.88 -17.78 20.33
C ALA A 216 9.38 -17.13 21.63
N LEU A 217 8.33 -16.30 21.58
CA LEU A 217 7.73 -15.69 22.76
C LEU A 217 7.31 -16.75 23.80
N ILE A 218 6.72 -17.86 23.35
CA ILE A 218 6.30 -18.96 24.26
C ILE A 218 7.52 -19.54 25.00
N GLN A 219 8.64 -19.73 24.30
CA GLN A 219 9.87 -20.27 24.87
C GLN A 219 10.51 -19.27 25.85
N VAL A 220 10.55 -17.99 25.49
CA VAL A 220 11.06 -16.91 26.35
C VAL A 220 10.22 -16.81 27.63
N VAL A 221 8.90 -16.78 27.52
CA VAL A 221 8.00 -16.70 28.68
C VAL A 221 8.15 -17.92 29.58
N ASN A 222 8.26 -19.12 29.01
CA ASN A 222 8.52 -20.34 29.79
C ASN A 222 9.84 -20.24 30.55
N PHE A 223 10.93 -19.84 29.89
CA PHE A 223 12.23 -19.64 30.52
C PHE A 223 12.17 -18.64 31.68
N LEU A 224 11.56 -17.46 31.46
CA LEU A 224 11.40 -16.44 32.49
C LEU A 224 10.53 -16.93 33.67
N SER A 225 9.50 -17.73 33.39
CA SER A 225 8.62 -18.29 34.42
C SER A 225 9.31 -19.29 35.35
N GLN A 226 10.33 -20.00 34.86
CA GLN A 226 11.17 -20.92 35.64
C GLN A 226 12.27 -20.18 36.42
N SER A 227 12.56 -18.94 36.02
CA SER A 227 13.65 -18.12 36.51
C SER A 227 13.17 -16.91 37.32
N ARG A 228 11.97 -16.99 37.93
CA ARG A 228 11.30 -15.89 38.65
C ARG A 228 12.13 -15.22 39.75
N GLN A 229 13.10 -15.93 40.30
CA GLN A 229 14.00 -15.41 41.34
C GLN A 229 14.88 -14.25 40.83
N PHE A 230 15.07 -14.14 39.52
CA PHE A 230 16.00 -13.21 38.88
C PHE A 230 15.33 -11.94 38.33
N TYR A 231 14.00 -11.87 38.29
CA TYR A 231 13.26 -10.79 37.62
C TYR A 231 12.08 -10.29 38.44
N GLN A 232 12.00 -8.98 38.68
CA GLN A 232 10.90 -8.36 39.43
C GLN A 232 9.66 -8.10 38.57
N LYS A 233 9.85 -7.76 37.30
CA LYS A 233 8.75 -7.40 36.38
C LYS A 233 9.11 -7.82 34.95
N THR A 234 8.14 -8.42 34.26
CA THR A 234 8.22 -8.70 32.83
C THR A 234 7.09 -7.98 32.11
N GLU A 235 7.45 -7.20 31.10
CA GLU A 235 6.52 -6.52 30.20
C GLU A 235 6.62 -7.18 28.83
N ILE A 236 5.47 -7.55 28.26
CA ILE A 236 5.39 -8.12 26.91
C ILE A 236 4.59 -7.15 26.06
N LEU A 237 5.21 -6.65 25.00
CA LEU A 237 4.63 -5.69 24.07
C LEU A 237 4.48 -6.38 22.70
N SER A 238 3.31 -6.25 22.08
CA SER A 238 3.18 -6.57 20.66
C SER A 238 3.80 -5.47 19.83
N LEU A 239 4.68 -5.81 18.91
CA LEU A 239 5.26 -4.86 17.97
C LEU A 239 4.27 -4.59 16.86
N GLU A 240 4.22 -3.34 16.41
CA GLU A 240 3.44 -2.95 15.25
C GLU A 240 4.36 -2.70 14.05
N LYS A 241 3.89 -3.08 12.86
CA LYS A 241 4.55 -2.70 11.61
C LYS A 241 4.35 -1.18 11.42
N PRO A 242 5.42 -0.43 11.10
CA PRO A 242 5.30 1.01 10.89
C PRO A 242 4.40 1.29 9.69
N LEU A 243 3.73 2.44 9.71
CA LEU A 243 2.97 2.92 8.57
C LEU A 243 3.91 3.33 7.43
N LEU A 244 3.55 3.00 6.20
CA LEU A 244 4.23 3.45 5.01
C LEU A 244 3.77 4.88 4.69
N LEU A 245 4.74 5.79 4.58
CA LEU A 245 4.44 7.18 4.25
C LEU A 245 3.82 7.26 2.84
N HIS A 246 2.80 8.09 2.70
CA HIS A 246 2.06 8.33 1.44
C HIS A 246 1.42 7.10 0.79
N THR A 247 1.42 5.94 1.45
CA THR A 247 0.92 4.67 0.89
C THR A 247 -0.30 4.21 1.68
N GLY A 248 -1.35 3.80 0.98
CA GLY A 248 -2.62 3.40 1.58
C GLY A 248 -3.83 3.83 0.76
N MET A 249 -5.02 3.40 1.17
CA MET A 249 -6.27 3.69 0.46
C MET A 249 -6.77 5.10 0.71
N GLY A 250 -7.38 5.68 -0.33
CA GLY A 250 -7.93 7.03 -0.34
C GLY A 250 -6.89 8.12 -0.10
N ARG A 251 -7.29 9.39 -0.23
CA ARG A 251 -6.47 10.54 0.14
C ARG A 251 -7.34 11.56 0.87
N LEU A 252 -6.83 12.08 1.98
CA LEU A 252 -7.31 13.32 2.56
C LEU A 252 -6.36 14.43 2.11
N CYS A 253 -6.90 15.36 1.34
CA CYS A 253 -6.18 16.47 0.75
C CYS A 253 -6.59 17.77 1.42
N THR A 254 -5.61 18.51 1.96
CA THR A 254 -5.83 19.84 2.53
C THR A 254 -5.19 20.86 1.61
N LEU A 255 -6.01 21.70 0.99
CA LEU A 255 -5.57 22.80 0.14
C LEU A 255 -4.86 23.87 0.99
N ASP A 256 -3.86 24.53 0.40
CA ASP A 256 -3.17 25.66 1.04
C ASP A 256 -4.15 26.82 1.27
N GLU A 257 -4.98 27.09 0.26
CA GLU A 257 -6.05 28.09 0.30
C GLU A 257 -7.39 27.47 -0.07
N SER A 258 -8.45 27.90 0.62
CA SER A 258 -9.82 27.47 0.32
C SER A 258 -10.26 27.98 -1.05
N VAL A 259 -10.99 27.15 -1.79
CA VAL A 259 -11.59 27.54 -3.09
C VAL A 259 -13.09 27.30 -3.07
N SER A 260 -13.84 27.92 -3.99
CA SER A 260 -15.27 27.62 -4.11
C SER A 260 -15.49 26.20 -4.64
N LEU A 261 -16.60 25.58 -4.25
CA LEU A 261 -17.02 24.28 -4.78
C LEU A 261 -17.14 24.28 -6.32
N ALA A 262 -17.63 25.38 -6.92
CA ALA A 262 -17.66 25.56 -8.38
C ALA A 262 -16.26 25.44 -9.00
N THR A 263 -15.27 26.12 -8.41
CA THR A 263 -13.87 26.06 -8.87
C THR A 263 -13.33 24.65 -8.75
N MET A 264 -13.63 23.96 -7.64
CA MET A 264 -13.19 22.59 -7.42
C MET A 264 -13.79 21.61 -8.45
N ILE A 265 -15.07 21.75 -8.76
CA ILE A 265 -15.75 20.96 -9.80
C ILE A 265 -15.08 21.14 -11.17
N GLU A 266 -14.78 22.39 -11.55
CA GLU A 266 -14.11 22.67 -12.83
C GLU A 266 -12.67 22.12 -12.87
N ARG A 267 -11.94 22.19 -11.76
CA ARG A 267 -10.62 21.55 -11.64
C ARG A 267 -10.71 20.03 -11.84
N ILE A 268 -11.65 19.37 -11.18
CA ILE A 268 -11.88 17.92 -11.31
C ILE A 268 -12.27 17.56 -12.75
N LYS A 269 -13.23 18.28 -13.35
CA LYS A 269 -13.66 18.07 -14.73
C LYS A 269 -12.50 18.24 -15.72
N SER A 270 -11.71 19.30 -15.56
CA SER A 270 -10.55 19.57 -16.40
C SER A 270 -9.49 18.47 -16.28
N HIS A 271 -9.17 18.06 -15.04
CA HIS A 271 -8.17 17.02 -14.79
C HIS A 271 -8.58 15.66 -15.37
N LEU A 272 -9.85 15.27 -15.19
CA LEU A 272 -10.40 14.01 -15.67
C LEU A 272 -10.89 14.06 -17.11
N LYS A 273 -10.87 15.24 -17.75
CA LYS A 273 -11.42 15.50 -19.08
C LYS A 273 -12.91 15.09 -19.19
N LEU A 274 -13.68 15.37 -18.15
CA LEU A 274 -15.11 15.06 -18.08
C LEU A 274 -15.95 16.27 -18.47
N SER A 275 -16.99 16.02 -19.27
CA SER A 275 -18.00 17.05 -19.59
C SER A 275 -18.94 17.32 -18.42
N HIS A 276 -19.19 16.31 -17.59
CA HIS A 276 -20.14 16.37 -16.47
C HIS A 276 -19.63 15.59 -15.26
N VAL A 277 -20.02 16.05 -14.07
CA VAL A 277 -19.90 15.32 -12.80
C VAL A 277 -21.24 15.35 -12.09
N ARG A 278 -21.53 14.35 -11.26
CA ARG A 278 -22.69 14.37 -10.38
C ARG A 278 -22.28 15.00 -9.06
N LEU A 279 -23.13 15.88 -8.54
CA LEU A 279 -22.90 16.58 -7.28
C LEU A 279 -24.10 16.34 -6.36
N ALA A 280 -23.82 15.82 -5.16
CA ALA A 280 -24.76 15.82 -4.05
C ALA A 280 -24.37 16.97 -3.12
N LEU A 281 -25.20 18.01 -3.04
CA LEU A 281 -24.97 19.15 -2.16
C LEU A 281 -25.49 18.84 -0.75
N GLY A 282 -24.66 19.13 0.25
CA GLY A 282 -25.10 19.10 1.64
C GLY A 282 -26.12 20.20 1.94
N VAL A 283 -26.93 20.01 2.98
CA VAL A 283 -27.95 20.96 3.41
C VAL A 283 -27.31 22.33 3.68
N GLY A 284 -27.88 23.39 3.08
CA GLY A 284 -27.40 24.77 3.22
C GLY A 284 -26.10 25.08 2.48
N ARG A 285 -25.56 24.17 1.67
CA ARG A 285 -24.37 24.41 0.84
C ARG A 285 -24.75 24.86 -0.57
N THR A 286 -23.90 25.71 -1.14
CA THR A 286 -24.02 26.26 -2.50
C THR A 286 -22.73 26.04 -3.28
N LEU A 287 -22.72 26.40 -4.56
CA LEU A 287 -21.52 26.29 -5.41
C LEU A 287 -20.41 27.27 -5.01
N GLU A 288 -20.74 28.29 -4.23
CA GLU A 288 -19.83 29.29 -3.68
C GLU A 288 -19.26 28.87 -2.32
N SER A 289 -19.78 27.78 -1.74
CA SER A 289 -19.29 27.27 -0.45
C SER A 289 -17.79 26.95 -0.51
N PRO A 290 -17.02 27.34 0.52
CA PRO A 290 -15.58 27.11 0.53
C PRO A 290 -15.27 25.63 0.74
N VAL A 291 -14.26 25.14 0.02
CA VAL A 291 -13.69 23.80 0.12
C VAL A 291 -12.22 23.96 0.43
N LYS A 292 -11.78 23.42 1.57
CA LYS A 292 -10.37 23.37 1.99
C LYS A 292 -9.88 21.94 2.16
N VAL A 293 -10.73 21.05 2.66
CA VAL A 293 -10.40 19.65 2.89
C VAL A 293 -11.24 18.78 1.96
N VAL A 294 -10.57 17.94 1.16
CA VAL A 294 -11.20 17.01 0.22
C VAL A 294 -10.79 15.59 0.59
N ALA A 295 -11.76 14.73 0.86
CA ALA A 295 -11.54 13.29 0.99
C ALA A 295 -11.86 12.62 -0.36
N LEU A 296 -10.93 11.84 -0.90
CA LEU A 296 -11.12 11.18 -2.19
C LEU A 296 -10.73 9.71 -2.15
N CYS A 297 -11.45 8.90 -2.92
CA CYS A 297 -11.10 7.52 -3.18
C CYS A 297 -11.65 7.13 -4.56
N ALA A 298 -10.77 6.64 -5.44
CA ALA A 298 -11.14 6.10 -6.74
C ALA A 298 -12.09 4.90 -6.60
N GLY A 299 -12.93 4.67 -7.61
CA GLY A 299 -13.93 3.60 -7.61
C GLY A 299 -14.96 3.76 -6.49
N SER A 300 -15.49 2.63 -6.02
CA SER A 300 -16.51 2.55 -4.96
C SER A 300 -15.90 2.78 -3.57
N GLY A 301 -15.51 4.02 -3.28
CA GLY A 301 -14.70 4.38 -2.12
C GLY A 301 -15.46 4.67 -0.82
N SER A 302 -16.78 4.45 -0.75
CA SER A 302 -17.58 4.93 0.39
C SER A 302 -17.19 4.34 1.74
N THR A 303 -16.76 3.08 1.79
CA THR A 303 -16.21 2.47 3.02
C THR A 303 -14.87 3.11 3.43
N VAL A 304 -14.02 3.44 2.45
CA VAL A 304 -12.74 4.11 2.69
C VAL A 304 -12.95 5.54 3.20
N LEU A 305 -13.98 6.22 2.71
CA LEU A 305 -14.28 7.61 3.07
C LEU A 305 -15.08 7.73 4.38
N GLN A 306 -15.61 6.64 4.92
CA GLN A 306 -16.48 6.65 6.09
C GLN A 306 -15.74 7.19 7.33
N GLY A 307 -16.41 8.07 8.08
CA GLY A 307 -15.84 8.66 9.31
C GLY A 307 -14.74 9.70 9.08
N THR A 308 -14.39 10.00 7.83
CA THR A 308 -13.45 11.07 7.51
C THR A 308 -14.17 12.41 7.48
N GLU A 309 -13.67 13.42 8.18
CA GLU A 309 -14.20 14.78 8.10
C GLU A 309 -13.58 15.55 6.92
N ALA A 310 -14.40 15.96 5.96
CA ALA A 310 -14.00 16.77 4.82
C ALA A 310 -15.13 17.68 4.33
N ASP A 311 -14.77 18.77 3.65
CA ASP A 311 -15.72 19.70 3.01
C ASP A 311 -16.31 19.11 1.73
N LEU A 312 -15.54 18.27 1.04
CA LEU A 312 -15.94 17.61 -0.21
C LEU A 312 -15.46 16.15 -0.23
N TYR A 313 -16.32 15.26 -0.72
CA TYR A 313 -16.01 13.85 -0.93
C TYR A 313 -16.02 13.54 -2.43
N LEU A 314 -14.93 12.98 -2.95
CA LEU A 314 -14.77 12.63 -4.36
C LEU A 314 -14.61 11.12 -4.53
N THR A 315 -15.62 10.45 -5.09
CA THR A 315 -15.61 9.00 -5.33
C THR A 315 -16.60 8.62 -6.43
N GLU A 316 -16.58 7.38 -6.91
CA GLU A 316 -17.65 6.85 -7.75
C GLU A 316 -18.85 6.50 -6.84
N PRO A 317 -20.03 7.12 -7.04
CA PRO A 317 -21.18 6.83 -6.19
C PRO A 317 -21.79 5.47 -6.53
N SER A 318 -22.01 4.61 -5.53
CA SER A 318 -23.00 3.53 -5.67
C SER A 318 -24.41 4.11 -5.48
N MET A 319 -25.43 3.57 -6.17
CA MET A 319 -26.79 4.17 -6.14
C MET A 319 -27.42 4.27 -4.74
N GLN A 320 -26.99 3.44 -3.78
CA GLN A 320 -27.49 3.50 -2.40
C GLN A 320 -26.90 4.67 -1.59
N GLU A 321 -25.73 5.19 -1.97
CA GLU A 321 -24.95 6.13 -1.14
C GLU A 321 -25.40 7.58 -1.27
N VAL A 322 -26.04 7.94 -2.39
CA VAL A 322 -26.58 9.29 -2.59
C VAL A 322 -27.74 9.56 -1.62
N PHE A 323 -28.48 8.52 -1.22
CA PHE A 323 -29.66 8.65 -0.36
C PHE A 323 -29.33 8.72 1.13
N ASN A 324 -28.27 8.05 1.60
CA ASN A 324 -27.94 7.97 3.03
C ASN A 324 -27.14 9.18 3.57
N LYS A 325 -26.72 10.13 2.73
CA LYS A 325 -26.08 11.38 3.17
C LYS A 325 -27.08 12.51 3.48
N HIS A 326 -28.38 12.22 3.41
CA HIS A 326 -29.47 13.17 3.65
C HIS A 326 -30.20 12.96 4.99
N GLU A 327 -29.70 12.07 5.87
CA GLU A 327 -30.13 11.92 7.27
C GLU A 327 -29.01 12.37 8.22
#